data_AF-A0A7W7WQ70-F1
#
_entry.id   AF-A0A7W7WQ70-F1
#
_cell.length_a   1.000
_cell.length_b   1.000
_cell.length_c   1.000
_cell.angle_alpha   90.00
_cell.angle_beta   90.00
_cell.angle_gamma   90.00
#
_symmetry.space_group_name_H-M   'P 1'
#
loop_
_entity.id
_entity.type
_entity.pdbx_description
1 polymer ?
#
loop_
_entity_poly.entity_id
_entity_poly.type
_entity_poly.pdbx_seq_one_letter_code
_entity_poly.pdbx_strand_id
1 'polypeptide(L)'
;MTTPDELERRFTLLTAVARYDELRMRDTLAPPADEETSDSEADVPPLNRSEALELLALGELIMRKAGYGRQLGVRTARAAGASWTQIGAALATSKQSAWETHNRWLQEQDDE
;
A
#
# COMPACT_ATOMS: atom_id res chain seq x y z
N MET A 1 9.43 -3.87 -16.87
CA MET A 1 8.69 -2.59 -16.69
C MET A 1 8.32 -2.59 -15.24
N THR A 2 8.65 -1.59 -14.43
CA THR A 2 8.44 -1.71 -12.98
C THR A 2 6.96 -1.90 -12.64
N THR A 3 6.56 -3.15 -12.35
CA THR A 3 5.20 -3.52 -11.94
C THR A 3 5.18 -3.99 -10.48
N PRO A 4 4.02 -3.94 -9.81
CA PRO A 4 3.87 -4.49 -8.46
C PRO A 4 4.31 -5.96 -8.38
N ASP A 5 3.96 -6.78 -9.37
CA ASP A 5 4.27 -8.21 -9.41
C ASP A 5 5.79 -8.47 -9.52
N GLU A 6 6.51 -7.67 -10.32
CA GLU A 6 7.97 -7.72 -10.40
C GLU A 6 8.65 -7.26 -9.10
N LEU A 7 8.08 -6.26 -8.42
CA LEU A 7 8.59 -5.75 -7.15
C LEU A 7 8.30 -6.72 -6.00
N GLU A 8 7.22 -7.47 -6.06
CA GLU A 8 6.77 -8.35 -4.99
C GLU A 8 7.81 -9.40 -4.60
N ARG A 9 8.54 -9.92 -5.59
CA ARG A 9 9.62 -10.91 -5.42
C ARG A 9 10.92 -10.31 -4.88
N ARG A 10 11.10 -8.99 -5.04
CA ARG A 10 12.35 -8.27 -4.73
C ARG A 10 12.31 -7.55 -3.39
N PHE A 11 11.11 -7.16 -2.95
CA PHE A 11 10.93 -6.36 -1.76
C PHE A 11 10.19 -7.12 -0.65
N THR A 12 10.67 -6.95 0.58
CA THR A 12 9.85 -7.12 1.79
C THR A 12 8.97 -5.88 1.99
N LEU A 13 7.95 -5.97 2.86
CA LEU A 13 7.12 -4.80 3.21
C LEU A 13 7.98 -3.65 3.75
N LEU A 14 8.90 -3.94 4.67
CA LEU A 14 9.80 -2.94 5.27
C LEU A 14 10.63 -2.22 4.21
N THR A 15 11.29 -2.97 3.33
CA THR A 15 12.13 -2.40 2.27
C THR A 15 11.32 -1.67 1.21
N ALA A 16 10.09 -2.10 0.93
CA ALA A 16 9.20 -1.40 0.00
C ALA A 16 8.79 -0.03 0.55
N VAL A 17 8.42 0.04 1.85
CA VAL A 17 8.08 1.30 2.53
C VAL A 17 9.28 2.25 2.54
N ALA A 18 10.48 1.76 2.87
CA ALA A 18 11.68 2.59 2.89
C ALA A 18 11.98 3.20 1.50
N ARG A 19 11.88 2.41 0.42
CA ARG A 19 12.10 2.90 -0.94
C ARG A 19 10.99 3.85 -1.40
N TYR A 20 9.75 3.56 -1.04
CA TYR A 20 8.61 4.45 -1.31
C TYR A 20 8.81 5.81 -0.64
N ASP A 21 9.22 5.84 0.62
CA ASP A 21 9.45 7.06 1.39
C ASP A 21 10.59 7.91 0.78
N GLU A 22 11.69 7.28 0.39
CA GLU A 22 12.81 7.94 -0.31
C GLU A 22 12.35 8.63 -1.61
N LEU A 23 11.64 7.90 -2.48
CA LEU A 23 11.12 8.46 -3.74
C LEU A 23 10.07 9.53 -3.50
N ARG A 24 9.21 9.34 -2.50
CA ARG A 24 8.15 10.30 -2.15
C ARG A 24 8.75 11.59 -1.61
N MET A 25 9.77 11.52 -0.76
CA MET A 25 10.49 12.69 -0.26
C MET A 25 11.12 13.48 -1.40
N ARG A 26 11.81 12.81 -2.34
CA ARG A 26 12.38 13.47 -3.53
C ARG A 26 11.32 14.13 -4.39
N ASP A 27 10.23 13.43 -4.67
CA ASP A 27 9.09 13.94 -5.43
C ASP A 27 8.47 15.20 -4.80
N THR A 28 8.40 15.26 -3.47
CA THR A 28 7.86 16.45 -2.76
C THR A 28 8.80 17.64 -2.70
N LEU A 29 10.12 17.43 -2.81
CA LEU A 29 11.13 18.48 -2.75
C LEU A 29 11.52 19.02 -4.12
N ALA A 30 11.28 18.24 -5.18
CA ALA A 30 11.58 18.64 -6.53
C ALA A 30 10.66 19.77 -7.03
N PRO A 31 11.17 20.71 -7.84
CA PRO A 31 10.34 21.73 -8.47
C PRO A 31 9.34 21.09 -9.46
N PRO A 32 8.20 21.75 -9.72
CA PRO A 32 7.23 21.24 -10.69
C PRO A 32 7.87 21.12 -12.08
N ALA A 33 7.60 19.99 -12.75
CA ALA A 33 8.20 19.65 -14.04
C ALA A 33 7.87 20.63 -15.19
N ASP A 34 6.82 21.45 -15.01
CA ASP A 34 6.29 22.37 -16.02
C ASP A 34 6.95 23.77 -16.00
N GLU A 35 7.79 24.05 -14.99
CA GLU A 35 8.62 25.25 -14.98
C GLU A 35 9.88 24.97 -15.79
N GLU A 36 9.96 25.51 -17.02
CA GLU A 36 11.20 25.60 -17.79
C GLU A 36 12.26 26.23 -16.88
N THR A 37 13.09 25.36 -16.30
CA THR A 37 14.03 25.73 -15.28
C THR A 37 15.19 26.44 -15.97
N SER A 38 15.01 27.73 -16.24
CA SER A 38 16.10 28.55 -16.77
C SER A 38 17.11 28.92 -15.68
N ASP A 39 16.82 28.79 -14.38
CA ASP A 39 17.76 29.10 -13.28
C ASP A 39 17.26 28.60 -11.89
N SER A 40 16.72 27.38 -11.76
CA SER A 40 16.35 26.86 -10.42
C SER A 40 17.51 26.06 -9.83
N GLU A 41 18.14 26.62 -8.78
CA GLU A 41 19.12 25.99 -7.88
C GLU A 41 18.47 24.91 -6.99
N ALA A 42 17.53 24.12 -7.52
CA ALA A 42 16.97 23.01 -6.77
C ALA A 42 18.02 21.90 -6.68
N ASP A 43 18.56 21.69 -5.47
CA ASP A 43 19.53 20.63 -5.17
C ASP A 43 18.99 19.21 -5.47
N VAL A 44 17.67 19.04 -5.58
CA VAL A 44 17.02 17.74 -5.81
C VAL A 44 16.30 17.72 -7.17
N PRO A 45 16.76 16.90 -8.13
CA PRO A 45 16.11 16.79 -9.43
C PRO A 45 14.75 16.08 -9.34
N PRO A 46 13.79 16.43 -10.20
CA PRO A 46 12.53 15.70 -10.35
C PRO A 46 12.74 14.21 -10.63
N LEU A 47 11.76 13.38 -10.22
CA LEU A 47 11.78 11.96 -10.52
C LEU A 47 11.78 11.74 -12.04
N ASN A 48 12.66 10.87 -12.50
CA ASN A 48 12.59 10.43 -13.89
C ASN A 48 11.40 9.48 -14.10
N ARG A 49 11.05 9.21 -15.36
CA ARG A 49 9.91 8.33 -15.72
C ARG A 49 9.94 6.98 -14.99
N SER A 50 11.11 6.35 -14.88
CA SER A 50 11.24 5.04 -14.24
C SER A 50 11.02 5.10 -12.73
N GLU A 51 11.49 6.17 -12.08
CA GLU A 51 11.31 6.40 -10.65
C GLU A 51 9.86 6.73 -10.32
N ALA A 52 9.18 7.54 -11.16
CA ALA A 52 7.77 7.83 -10.99
C ALA A 52 6.89 6.58 -11.13
N LEU A 53 7.18 5.70 -12.11
CA LEU A 53 6.50 4.41 -12.24
C LEU A 53 6.82 3.47 -11.08
N GLU A 54 8.06 3.47 -10.60
CA GLU A 54 8.47 2.71 -9.41
C GLU A 54 7.71 3.17 -8.16
N LEU A 55 7.56 4.48 -7.95
CA LEU A 55 6.79 5.04 -6.83
C LEU A 55 5.35 4.53 -6.80
N LEU A 56 4.67 4.55 -7.96
CA LEU A 56 3.30 4.03 -8.10
C LEU A 56 3.24 2.52 -7.81
N ALA A 57 4.15 1.75 -8.39
CA ALA A 57 4.19 0.31 -8.23
C ALA A 57 4.50 -0.12 -6.78
N LEU A 58 5.34 0.64 -6.08
CA LEU A 58 5.63 0.45 -4.65
C LEU A 58 4.41 0.74 -3.78
N GLY A 59 3.66 1.81 -4.06
CA GLY A 59 2.44 2.13 -3.31
C GLY A 59 1.41 1.00 -3.39
N GLU A 60 1.17 0.47 -4.59
CA GLU A 60 0.32 -0.71 -4.79
C GLU A 60 0.87 -1.95 -4.06
N LEU A 61 2.17 -2.21 -4.15
CA LEU A 61 2.79 -3.34 -3.47
C LEU A 61 2.63 -3.28 -1.94
N ILE A 62 2.81 -2.10 -1.35
CA ILE A 62 2.65 -1.86 0.09
C ILE A 62 1.21 -2.18 0.50
N MET A 63 0.21 -1.69 -0.26
CA MET A 63 -1.19 -1.99 0.02
C MET A 63 -1.49 -3.48 -0.05
N ARG A 64 -0.97 -4.19 -1.06
CA ARG A 64 -1.12 -5.65 -1.19
C ARG A 64 -0.50 -6.38 0.00
N LYS A 65 0.79 -6.14 0.29
CA LYS A 65 1.50 -6.83 1.36
C LYS A 65 0.93 -6.51 2.75
N ALA A 66 0.51 -5.28 3.00
CA ALA A 66 -0.18 -4.91 4.25
C ALA A 66 -1.57 -5.57 4.37
N GLY A 67 -2.20 -5.91 3.24
CA GLY A 67 -3.44 -6.68 3.18
C GLY A 67 -3.26 -8.19 3.30
N TYR A 68 -2.04 -8.73 3.24
CA TYR A 68 -1.82 -10.18 3.36
C TYR A 68 -2.20 -10.66 4.76
N GLY A 69 -2.97 -11.76 4.79
CA GLY A 69 -3.50 -12.28 6.04
C GLY A 69 -4.51 -11.36 6.73
N ARG A 70 -5.12 -10.38 6.03
CA ARG A 70 -6.12 -9.46 6.61
C ARG A 70 -7.20 -10.20 7.41
N GLN A 71 -7.67 -11.34 6.93
CA GLN A 71 -8.71 -12.12 7.61
C GLN A 71 -8.22 -12.79 8.90
N LEU A 72 -6.92 -13.11 9.02
CA LEU A 72 -6.32 -13.50 10.30
C LEU A 72 -6.31 -12.32 11.28
N GLY A 73 -6.03 -11.10 10.80
CA GLY A 73 -6.15 -9.88 11.59
C GLY A 73 -7.58 -9.64 12.09
N VAL A 74 -8.58 -9.83 11.22
CA VAL A 74 -10.01 -9.77 11.58
C VAL A 74 -10.34 -10.82 12.65
N ARG A 75 -9.87 -12.07 12.49
CA ARG A 75 -10.05 -13.13 13.49
C ARG A 75 -9.46 -12.76 14.84
N THR A 76 -8.24 -12.23 14.88
CA THR A 76 -7.59 -11.74 16.09
C THR A 76 -8.38 -10.60 16.74
N ALA A 77 -8.84 -9.62 15.95
CA ALA A 77 -9.66 -8.52 16.45
C ALA A 77 -10.99 -9.02 17.05
N ARG A 78 -11.64 -10.01 16.40
CA ARG A 78 -12.84 -10.66 16.91
C ARG A 78 -12.58 -11.39 18.24
N ALA A 79 -11.48 -12.14 18.33
CA ALA A 79 -11.06 -12.82 19.56
C ALA A 79 -10.77 -11.85 20.72
N ALA A 80 -10.25 -10.65 20.40
CA ALA A 80 -10.04 -9.57 21.35
C ALA A 80 -11.32 -8.79 21.71
N GLY A 81 -12.49 -9.18 21.21
CA GLY A 81 -13.78 -8.59 21.54
C GLY A 81 -14.22 -7.42 20.65
N ALA A 82 -13.49 -7.08 19.58
CA ALA A 82 -13.90 -6.01 18.67
C ALA A 82 -15.21 -6.35 17.96
N SER A 83 -16.16 -5.40 17.94
CA SER A 83 -17.42 -5.54 17.21
C SER A 83 -17.21 -5.42 15.70
N TRP A 84 -18.14 -5.95 14.91
CA TRP A 84 -18.12 -5.79 13.44
C TRP A 84 -18.22 -4.33 12.99
N THR A 85 -18.84 -3.46 13.79
CA THR A 85 -18.86 -2.01 13.52
C THR A 85 -17.46 -1.42 13.66
N GLN A 86 -16.72 -1.77 14.73
CA GLN A 86 -15.34 -1.32 14.92
C GLN A 86 -14.40 -1.86 13.84
N ILE A 87 -14.57 -3.13 13.47
CA ILE A 87 -13.77 -3.76 12.39
C ILE A 87 -14.07 -3.10 11.04
N GLY A 88 -15.35 -2.90 10.70
CA GLY A 88 -15.73 -2.19 9.47
C GLY A 88 -15.11 -0.80 9.42
N ALA A 89 -15.23 -0.03 10.50
CA ALA A 89 -14.62 1.30 10.59
C ALA A 89 -13.09 1.27 10.41
N ALA A 90 -12.39 0.35 11.08
CA ALA A 90 -10.93 0.20 10.96
C ALA A 90 -10.47 -0.19 9.54
N LEU A 91 -11.33 -0.92 8.81
CA LEU A 91 -11.07 -1.33 7.43
C LEU A 91 -11.63 -0.35 6.38
N ALA A 92 -12.19 0.80 6.82
CA ALA A 92 -12.88 1.76 5.97
C ALA A 92 -13.99 1.12 5.10
N THR A 93 -14.74 0.18 5.67
CA THR A 93 -15.88 -0.49 5.02
C THR A 93 -17.10 -0.55 5.95
N SER A 94 -18.23 -1.02 5.43
CA SER A 94 -19.43 -1.22 6.24
C SER A 94 -19.28 -2.43 7.17
N LYS A 95 -20.01 -2.41 8.30
CA LYS A 95 -20.16 -3.57 9.19
C LYS A 95 -20.53 -4.84 8.42
N GLN A 96 -21.47 -4.70 7.48
CA GLN A 96 -21.99 -5.82 6.70
C GLN A 96 -20.92 -6.39 5.76
N SER A 97 -20.22 -5.52 5.03
CA SER A 97 -19.15 -5.94 4.12
C SER A 97 -18.00 -6.62 4.87
N ALA A 98 -17.63 -6.12 6.05
CA ALA A 98 -16.62 -6.76 6.88
C ALA A 98 -17.03 -8.19 7.32
N TRP A 99 -18.28 -8.37 7.74
CA TRP A 99 -18.82 -9.67 8.15
C TRP A 99 -18.92 -10.66 6.98
N GLU A 100 -19.47 -10.22 5.84
CA GLU A 100 -19.63 -11.07 4.65
C GLU A 100 -18.28 -11.53 4.10
N THR A 101 -17.31 -10.61 4.00
CA THR A 101 -15.96 -10.95 3.52
C THR A 101 -15.29 -11.96 4.44
N HIS A 102 -15.45 -11.81 5.76
CA HIS A 102 -14.86 -12.75 6.71
C HIS A 102 -15.52 -14.14 6.65
N ASN A 103 -16.85 -14.20 6.53
CA ASN A 103 -17.55 -15.48 6.43
C ASN A 103 -17.23 -16.22 5.13
N ARG A 104 -17.11 -15.50 4.01
CA ARG A 104 -16.69 -16.11 2.76
C ARG A 104 -15.29 -16.71 2.90
N TRP A 105 -14.38 -15.97 3.53
CA TRP A 105 -13.05 -16.50 3.83
C TRP A 105 -13.09 -17.73 4.73
N LEU A 106 -13.95 -17.78 5.76
CA LEU A 106 -14.11 -18.99 6.58
C LEU A 106 -14.59 -20.20 5.76
N GLN A 107 -15.55 -19.99 4.85
CA GLN A 107 -16.03 -21.05 3.95
C GLN A 107 -14.91 -21.56 3.04
N GLU A 108 -14.13 -20.66 2.44
CA GLU A 108 -12.97 -21.02 1.61
C GLU A 108 -11.91 -21.81 2.38
N GLN A 109 -11.78 -21.62 3.70
CA GLN A 109 -10.86 -22.39 4.55
C GLN A 109 -11.39 -23.76 4.97
N ASP A 110 -12.72 -23.93 5.02
CA ASP A 110 -13.35 -25.21 5.37
C ASP A 110 -13.39 -26.17 4.15
N ASP A 111 -13.27 -25.63 2.93
CA ASP A 111 -13.26 -26.38 1.67
C ASP A 111 -11.84 -26.89 1.24
N GLU A 112 -10.77 -26.50 1.96
CA GLU A 112 -9.36 -26.93 1.76
C GLU A 112 -8.97 -28.16 2.60
#